data_AF-A0AAF0XQW3-F1
#
_entry.id   AF-A0AAF0XQW3-F1
#
_cell.length_a   1.000
_cell.length_b   1.000
_cell.length_c   1.000
_cell.angle_alpha   90.00
_cell.angle_beta   90.00
_cell.angle_gamma   90.00
#
_symmetry.space_group_name_H-M   'P 1'
#
loop_
_entity.id
_entity.type
_entity.pdbx_description
1 polymer ?
#
loop_
_entity_poly.entity_id
_entity_poly.type
_entity_poly.pdbx_seq_one_letter_code
_entity_poly.pdbx_strand_id
1 'polypeptide(L)'
;MPNIVLRPNNHGEDVEEMKKKMESLEEKLKETEEKLKEKDEDFESLQDSYQALLVKERNNNDQLEDARKKLINVLKDRRTNMRAYTGVKLMGDLNLKPIFAATKKKYPPAEVELKAMEFSSLLEEKLRDPNWYPFKVITFGEDSKVSIL
;
A
#
# COMPACT_ATOMS: atom_id res chain seq x y z
N MET A 1 44.83 42.49 79.88
CA MET A 1 44.33 42.87 78.54
C MET A 1 44.00 41.58 77.79
N PRO A 2 42.74 41.30 77.39
CA PRO A 2 42.35 40.04 76.76
C PRO A 2 42.73 39.97 75.28
N ASN A 3 42.98 38.74 74.83
CA ASN A 3 43.57 38.38 73.55
C ASN A 3 42.54 38.50 72.41
N ILE A 4 42.81 39.32 71.39
CA ILE A 4 41.96 39.44 70.20
C ILE A 4 42.26 38.25 69.30
N VAL A 5 41.40 37.23 69.34
CA VAL A 5 41.43 36.12 68.38
C VAL A 5 40.89 36.67 67.05
N LEU A 6 41.81 36.97 66.12
CA LEU A 6 41.48 37.24 64.73
C LEU A 6 40.82 35.99 64.14
N ARG A 7 39.52 36.04 63.85
CA ARG A 7 38.84 34.97 63.12
C ARG A 7 39.37 34.92 61.68
N PRO A 8 39.57 33.73 61.09
CA PRO A 8 39.98 33.61 59.69
C PRO A 8 38.88 34.18 58.77
N ASN A 9 39.31 34.91 57.74
CA ASN A 9 38.43 35.57 56.81
C ASN A 9 37.98 34.58 55.71
N ASN A 10 36.89 33.85 55.94
CA ASN A 10 36.33 32.83 55.02
C ASN A 10 35.68 33.41 53.74
N HIS A 11 35.55 34.73 53.63
CA HIS A 11 34.86 35.39 52.51
C HIS A 11 35.56 35.22 51.14
N GLY A 12 36.86 34.95 51.11
CA GLY A 12 37.61 34.76 49.86
C GLY A 12 37.42 33.39 49.21
N GLU A 13 37.24 32.33 50.02
CA GLU A 13 37.05 30.96 49.52
C GLU A 13 35.65 30.75 48.91
N ASP A 14 34.61 31.36 49.50
CA ASP A 14 33.24 31.32 48.97
C ASP A 14 33.09 32.01 47.61
N VAL A 15 33.84 33.09 47.37
CA VAL A 15 33.83 33.84 46.10
C VAL A 15 34.50 33.03 44.99
N GLU A 16 35.59 32.33 45.30
CA GLU A 16 36.30 31.49 44.33
C GLU A 16 35.45 30.26 43.93
N GLU A 17 34.76 29.63 44.88
CA GLU A 17 33.83 28.53 44.59
C GLU A 17 32.64 29.01 43.72
N MET A 18 32.12 30.20 44.01
CA MET A 18 31.03 30.80 43.24
C MET A 18 31.44 31.10 41.80
N LYS A 19 32.66 31.63 41.62
CA LYS A 19 33.23 31.90 40.29
C LYS A 19 33.40 30.60 39.49
N LYS A 20 33.91 29.54 40.11
CA LYS A 20 34.09 28.23 39.47
C LYS A 20 32.75 27.57 39.07
N LYS A 21 31.70 27.74 39.89
CA LYS A 21 30.33 27.31 39.54
C LYS A 21 29.77 28.10 38.36
N MET A 22 30.02 29.41 38.30
CA MET A 22 29.59 30.27 37.21
C MET A 22 30.25 29.87 35.88
N GLU A 23 31.57 29.68 35.88
CA GLU A 23 32.31 29.19 34.70
C GLU A 23 31.78 27.82 34.22
N SER A 24 31.52 26.88 35.15
CA SER A 24 30.95 25.58 34.80
C SER A 24 29.52 25.66 34.24
N LEU A 25 28.72 26.61 34.70
CA LEU A 25 27.37 26.84 34.16
C LEU A 25 27.44 27.48 32.77
N GLU A 26 28.34 28.44 32.55
CA GLU A 26 28.57 29.05 31.23
C GLU A 26 29.01 28.01 30.19
N GLU A 27 29.92 27.10 30.55
CA GLU A 27 30.38 26.03 29.67
C GLU A 27 29.23 25.07 29.30
N LYS A 28 28.43 24.65 30.28
CA LYS A 28 27.24 23.80 30.05
C LYS A 28 26.19 24.51 29.20
N LEU A 29 25.97 25.80 29.43
CA LEU A 29 25.01 26.59 28.68
C LEU A 29 25.41 26.64 27.21
N LYS A 30 26.69 26.92 26.94
CA LYS A 30 27.25 26.91 25.58
C LYS A 30 27.14 25.53 24.91
N GLU A 31 27.48 24.46 25.63
CA GLU A 31 27.33 23.08 25.13
C GLU A 31 25.86 22.77 24.79
N THR A 32 24.91 23.22 25.62
CA THR A 32 23.48 23.01 25.34
C THR A 32 22.97 23.83 24.16
N GLU A 33 23.47 25.05 23.96
CA GLU A 33 23.13 25.88 22.80
C GLU A 33 23.66 25.28 21.50
N GLU A 34 24.90 24.79 21.49
CA GLU A 34 25.49 24.13 20.32
C GLU A 34 24.71 22.86 19.94
N LYS A 35 24.34 22.02 20.93
CA LYS A 35 23.51 20.82 20.71
C LYS A 35 22.09 21.14 20.28
N LEU A 36 21.54 22.27 20.69
CA LEU A 36 20.21 22.71 20.26
C LEU A 36 20.26 23.08 18.79
N LYS A 37 21.27 23.88 18.40
CA LYS A 37 21.49 24.30 17.02
C LYS A 37 21.72 23.13 16.07
N GLU A 38 22.55 22.15 16.47
CA GLU A 38 22.77 20.92 15.69
C GLU A 38 21.46 20.16 15.45
N LYS A 39 20.62 20.02 16.49
CA LYS A 39 19.32 19.36 16.34
C LYS A 39 18.34 20.12 15.46
N ASP A 40 18.36 21.45 15.51
CA ASP A 40 17.51 22.28 14.65
C ASP A 40 17.92 22.11 13.17
N GLU A 41 19.22 22.13 12.88
CA GLU A 41 19.75 21.87 11.52
C GLU A 41 19.41 20.45 11.03
N ASP A 42 19.56 19.44 11.89
CA ASP A 42 19.17 18.05 11.59
C ASP A 42 17.66 17.93 11.34
N PHE A 43 16.84 18.63 12.12
CA PHE A 43 15.39 18.61 11.98
C PHE A 43 14.95 19.25 10.66
N GLU A 44 15.54 20.38 10.28
CA GLU A 44 15.29 21.03 8.98
C GLU A 44 15.67 20.11 7.81
N SER A 45 16.86 19.51 7.86
CA SER A 45 17.31 18.53 6.86
C SER A 45 16.37 17.33 6.75
N LEU A 46 15.89 16.80 7.89
CA LEU A 46 14.93 15.71 7.91
C LEU A 46 13.59 16.14 7.30
N GLN A 47 13.10 17.33 7.62
CA GLN A 47 11.87 17.88 7.07
C GLN A 47 11.93 18.05 5.54
N ASP A 48 13.05 18.57 5.03
CA ASP A 48 13.30 18.72 3.60
C ASP A 48 13.33 17.36 2.89
N SER A 49 14.01 16.38 3.47
CA SER A 49 14.07 15.02 2.93
C SER A 49 12.68 14.36 2.91
N TYR A 50 11.88 14.56 3.96
CA TYR A 50 10.53 14.05 4.06
C TYR A 50 9.62 14.66 2.99
N GLN A 51 9.67 15.98 2.82
CA GLN A 51 8.89 16.68 1.82
C GLN A 51 9.25 16.22 0.39
N ALA A 52 10.56 16.06 0.11
CA ALA A 52 11.03 15.56 -1.18
C ALA A 52 10.52 14.12 -1.47
N LEU A 53 10.55 13.24 -0.45
CA LEU A 53 10.02 11.88 -0.58
C LEU A 53 8.50 11.87 -0.81
N LEU A 54 7.76 12.70 -0.09
CA LEU A 54 6.31 12.80 -0.24
C LEU A 54 5.92 13.24 -1.66
N VAL A 55 6.61 14.26 -2.21
CA VAL A 55 6.38 14.71 -3.59
C VAL A 55 6.71 13.60 -4.59
N LYS A 56 7.83 12.90 -4.40
CA LYS A 56 8.25 11.81 -5.28
C LYS A 56 7.26 10.63 -5.25
N GLU A 57 6.79 10.25 -4.08
CA GLU A 57 5.81 9.18 -3.91
C GLU A 57 4.51 9.51 -4.67
N ARG A 58 3.96 10.70 -4.44
CA ARG A 58 2.73 11.16 -5.13
C ARG A 58 2.89 11.15 -6.65
N ASN A 59 3.98 11.69 -7.16
CA ASN A 59 4.26 11.71 -8.60
C ASN A 59 4.37 10.29 -9.18
N ASN A 60 5.07 9.39 -8.48
CA ASN A 60 5.20 8.01 -8.93
C ASN A 60 3.86 7.28 -8.93
N ASN A 61 3.04 7.51 -7.90
CA ASN A 61 1.73 6.91 -7.80
C ASN A 61 0.79 7.41 -8.91
N ASP A 62 0.82 8.71 -9.22
CA ASP A 62 0.05 9.30 -10.32
C ASP A 62 0.47 8.73 -11.68
N GLN A 63 1.78 8.57 -11.92
CA GLN A 63 2.31 7.94 -13.14
C GLN A 63 1.87 6.47 -13.25
N LEU A 64 1.93 5.73 -12.15
CA LEU A 64 1.52 4.32 -12.11
C LEU A 64 0.02 4.19 -12.42
N GLU A 65 -0.81 5.03 -11.81
CA GLU A 65 -2.25 5.02 -12.02
C GLU A 65 -2.62 5.42 -13.46
N ASP A 66 -1.94 6.41 -14.04
CA ASP A 66 -2.12 6.79 -15.45
C ASP A 66 -1.69 5.66 -16.40
N ALA A 67 -0.54 5.02 -16.17
CA ALA A 67 -0.09 3.87 -16.95
C ALA A 67 -1.10 2.71 -16.87
N ARG A 68 -1.64 2.43 -15.67
CA ARG A 68 -2.66 1.40 -15.46
C ARG A 68 -3.94 1.72 -16.24
N LYS A 69 -4.43 2.96 -16.17
CA LYS A 69 -5.62 3.41 -16.92
C LYS A 69 -5.41 3.26 -18.43
N LYS A 70 -4.27 3.71 -18.95
CA LYS A 70 -3.90 3.57 -20.36
C LYS A 70 -3.88 2.12 -20.81
N LEU A 71 -3.24 1.23 -20.05
CA LEU A 71 -3.20 -0.19 -20.36
C LEU A 71 -4.59 -0.81 -20.40
N ILE A 72 -5.44 -0.52 -19.40
CA ILE A 72 -6.83 -1.00 -19.37
C ILE A 72 -7.59 -0.54 -20.62
N ASN A 73 -7.45 0.72 -21.02
CA ASN A 73 -8.13 1.27 -22.20
C ASN A 73 -7.64 0.60 -23.49
N VAL A 74 -6.32 0.47 -23.68
CA VAL A 74 -5.74 -0.23 -24.84
C VAL A 74 -6.24 -1.68 -24.94
N LEU A 75 -6.34 -2.38 -23.81
CA LEU A 75 -6.84 -3.75 -23.77
C LEU A 75 -8.35 -3.84 -24.07
N LYS A 76 -9.15 -2.87 -23.60
CA LYS A 76 -10.58 -2.76 -23.93
C LYS A 76 -10.78 -2.48 -25.43
N ASP A 77 -10.05 -1.52 -25.98
CA ASP A 77 -10.13 -1.18 -27.41
C ASP A 77 -9.75 -2.38 -28.27
N ARG A 78 -8.66 -3.09 -27.90
CA ARG A 78 -8.24 -4.32 -28.57
C ARG A 78 -9.31 -5.43 -28.51
N ARG A 79 -10.06 -5.55 -27.40
CA ARG A 79 -11.19 -6.50 -27.30
C ARG A 79 -12.29 -6.19 -28.30
N THR A 80 -12.59 -4.91 -28.54
CA THR A 80 -13.64 -4.50 -29.49
C THR A 80 -13.24 -4.69 -30.96
N ASN A 81 -11.94 -4.76 -31.26
CA ASN A 81 -11.45 -4.94 -32.62
C ASN A 81 -11.51 -6.42 -33.04
N MET A 82 -12.67 -6.80 -33.58
CA MET A 82 -13.11 -8.17 -33.91
C MET A 82 -12.30 -8.87 -35.02
N ARG A 83 -11.26 -8.25 -35.59
CA ARG A 83 -10.47 -8.76 -36.72
C ARG A 83 -9.08 -9.32 -36.35
N ALA A 84 -8.71 -9.37 -35.08
CA ALA A 84 -7.42 -9.90 -34.66
C ALA A 84 -7.43 -11.43 -34.51
N TYR A 85 -6.37 -12.11 -34.96
CA TYR A 85 -6.15 -13.55 -34.76
C TYR A 85 -6.01 -13.94 -33.28
N THR A 86 -5.64 -12.98 -32.41
CA THR A 86 -5.59 -13.11 -30.96
C THR A 86 -6.41 -12.00 -30.30
N GLY A 87 -7.23 -12.35 -29.31
CA GLY A 87 -8.15 -11.43 -28.62
C GLY A 87 -7.87 -11.28 -27.12
N VAL A 88 -8.40 -10.23 -26.51
CA VAL A 88 -8.35 -10.00 -25.06
C VAL A 88 -9.61 -10.59 -24.43
N LYS A 89 -9.46 -11.57 -23.53
CA LYS A 89 -10.56 -12.16 -22.74
C LYS A 89 -10.48 -11.70 -21.29
N LEU A 90 -11.60 -11.25 -20.74
CA LEU A 90 -11.71 -10.93 -19.31
C LEU A 90 -11.91 -12.21 -18.51
N MET A 91 -11.24 -12.29 -17.35
CA MET A 91 -11.51 -13.34 -16.37
C MET A 91 -12.97 -13.27 -15.92
N GLY A 92 -13.67 -14.41 -15.94
CA GLY A 92 -15.09 -14.48 -15.62
C GLY A 92 -16.06 -14.08 -16.74
N ASP A 93 -15.57 -13.62 -17.91
CA ASP A 93 -16.43 -13.27 -19.05
C ASP A 93 -17.00 -14.53 -19.71
N LEU A 94 -18.33 -14.62 -19.75
CA LEU A 94 -19.07 -15.76 -20.27
C LEU A 94 -19.20 -15.68 -21.79
N ASN A 95 -18.79 -16.76 -22.45
CA ASN A 95 -19.09 -16.93 -23.87
C ASN A 95 -20.50 -17.50 -24.02
N LEU A 96 -21.42 -16.70 -24.54
CA LEU A 96 -22.82 -17.09 -24.72
C LEU A 96 -22.99 -18.18 -25.80
N LYS A 97 -22.12 -18.26 -26.80
CA LYS A 97 -22.26 -19.21 -27.93
C LYS A 97 -22.46 -20.67 -27.49
N PRO A 98 -21.60 -21.26 -26.63
CA PRO A 98 -21.81 -22.63 -26.14
C PRO A 98 -23.09 -22.78 -25.30
N ILE A 99 -23.47 -21.75 -24.55
CA ILE A 99 -24.71 -21.76 -23.76
C ILE A 99 -25.90 -21.86 -24.70
N PHE A 100 -26.03 -20.96 -25.66
CA PHE A 100 -27.08 -21.02 -26.68
C PHE A 100 -27.07 -22.34 -27.46
N ALA A 101 -25.90 -22.88 -27.79
CA ALA A 101 -25.81 -24.18 -28.46
C ALA A 101 -26.33 -25.34 -27.59
N ALA A 102 -26.07 -25.32 -26.28
CA ALA A 102 -26.60 -26.29 -25.34
C ALA A 102 -28.12 -26.11 -25.12
N THR A 103 -28.60 -24.88 -24.99
CA THR A 103 -30.02 -24.56 -24.81
C THR A 103 -30.85 -24.99 -26.03
N LYS A 104 -30.34 -24.75 -27.25
CA LYS A 104 -30.97 -25.19 -28.50
C LYS A 104 -31.17 -26.71 -28.61
N LYS A 105 -30.32 -27.50 -27.94
CA LYS A 105 -30.46 -28.97 -27.91
C LYS A 105 -31.51 -29.44 -26.92
N LYS A 106 -31.91 -28.61 -25.96
CA LYS A 106 -32.69 -29.02 -24.78
C LYS A 106 -34.08 -28.39 -24.71
N TYR A 107 -34.27 -27.23 -25.34
CA TYR A 107 -35.51 -26.43 -25.28
C TYR A 107 -36.04 -26.11 -26.68
N PRO A 108 -37.37 -25.92 -26.83
CA PRO A 108 -37.98 -25.53 -28.10
C PRO A 108 -37.51 -24.13 -28.52
N PRO A 109 -37.49 -23.82 -29.85
CA PRO A 109 -36.94 -22.56 -30.36
C PRO A 109 -37.48 -21.29 -29.71
N ALA A 110 -38.77 -21.28 -29.34
CA ALA A 110 -39.43 -20.15 -28.69
C ALA A 110 -38.86 -19.83 -27.28
N GLU A 111 -38.27 -20.81 -26.60
CA GLU A 111 -37.74 -20.65 -25.24
C GLU A 111 -36.21 -20.54 -25.18
N VAL A 112 -35.52 -20.82 -26.28
CA VAL A 112 -34.05 -20.90 -26.32
C VAL A 112 -33.38 -19.63 -25.82
N GLU A 113 -33.85 -18.46 -26.25
CA GLU A 113 -33.24 -17.18 -25.88
C GLU A 113 -33.41 -16.89 -24.40
N LEU A 114 -34.65 -16.99 -23.91
CA LEU A 114 -34.97 -16.78 -22.50
C LEU A 114 -34.17 -17.75 -21.61
N LYS A 115 -34.14 -19.04 -21.94
CA LYS A 115 -33.41 -20.03 -21.15
C LYS A 115 -31.90 -19.82 -21.20
N ALA A 116 -31.35 -19.46 -22.36
CA ALA A 116 -29.93 -19.15 -22.47
C ALA A 116 -29.54 -17.93 -21.61
N MET A 117 -30.38 -16.89 -21.57
CA MET A 117 -30.15 -15.73 -20.73
C MET A 117 -30.26 -16.08 -19.23
N GLU A 118 -31.29 -16.83 -18.82
CA GLU A 118 -31.43 -17.30 -17.43
C GLU A 118 -30.19 -18.09 -16.97
N PHE A 119 -29.72 -19.05 -17.78
CA PHE A 119 -28.50 -19.81 -17.46
C PHE A 119 -27.25 -18.93 -17.44
N SER A 120 -27.16 -17.95 -18.33
CA SER A 120 -26.02 -17.04 -18.39
C SER A 120 -25.95 -16.17 -17.14
N SER A 121 -27.08 -15.60 -16.71
CA SER A 121 -27.15 -14.82 -15.47
C SER A 121 -26.79 -15.65 -14.24
N LEU A 122 -27.27 -16.89 -14.15
CA LEU A 122 -26.90 -17.80 -13.06
C LEU A 122 -25.39 -18.08 -13.05
N LEU A 123 -24.80 -18.35 -14.21
CA LEU A 123 -23.35 -18.59 -14.32
C LEU A 123 -22.55 -17.33 -14.00
N GLU A 124 -23.00 -16.15 -14.40
CA GLU A 124 -22.34 -14.87 -14.04
C GLU A 124 -22.32 -14.66 -12.53
N GLU A 125 -23.44 -14.93 -11.85
CA GLU A 125 -23.53 -14.83 -10.40
C GLU A 125 -22.55 -15.79 -9.73
N LYS A 126 -22.50 -17.04 -10.19
CA LYS A 126 -21.60 -18.05 -9.65
C LYS A 126 -20.13 -17.76 -9.93
N LEU A 127 -19.78 -17.24 -11.11
CA LEU A 127 -18.41 -16.85 -11.45
C LEU A 127 -17.90 -15.64 -10.65
N ARG A 128 -18.81 -14.82 -10.10
CA ARG A 128 -18.45 -13.72 -9.20
C ARG A 128 -18.11 -14.18 -7.79
N ASP A 129 -18.58 -15.36 -7.38
CA ASP A 129 -18.29 -15.93 -6.07
C ASP A 129 -16.90 -16.59 -6.08
N PRO A 130 -15.92 -16.06 -5.33
CA PRO A 130 -14.57 -16.65 -5.26
C PRO A 130 -14.56 -18.05 -4.63
N ASN A 131 -15.60 -18.41 -3.87
CA ASN A 131 -15.72 -19.71 -3.23
C ASN A 131 -16.47 -20.73 -4.09
N TRP A 132 -16.82 -20.37 -5.33
CA TRP A 132 -17.46 -21.30 -6.24
C TRP A 132 -16.41 -22.12 -7.01
N TYR A 133 -16.42 -23.43 -6.78
CA TYR A 133 -15.52 -24.39 -7.40
C TYR A 133 -16.33 -25.34 -8.31
N PRO A 134 -16.55 -25.00 -9.60
CA PRO A 134 -17.41 -25.78 -10.51
C PRO A 134 -16.81 -27.12 -10.94
N PHE A 135 -15.57 -27.42 -10.55
CA PHE A 135 -14.88 -28.65 -10.88
C PHE A 135 -14.60 -29.43 -9.59
N LYS A 136 -14.95 -30.71 -9.59
CA LYS A 136 -14.58 -31.63 -8.52
C LYS A 136 -13.56 -32.63 -9.04
N VAL A 137 -12.41 -32.71 -8.37
CA VAL A 137 -11.43 -33.76 -8.64
C VAL A 137 -11.91 -35.02 -7.90
N ILE A 138 -12.19 -36.07 -8.65
CA ILE A 138 -12.52 -37.39 -8.11
C ILE A 138 -11.29 -38.27 -8.32
N THR A 139 -10.69 -38.72 -7.23
CA THR A 139 -9.54 -39.63 -7.25
C THR A 139 -10.03 -41.08 -7.17
N PHE A 140 -9.54 -41.93 -8.07
CA PHE A 140 -9.78 -43.37 -8.08
C PHE A 140 -8.40 -44.06 -8.06
N GLY A 141 -7.89 -44.37 -6.86
CA GLY A 141 -6.55 -44.96 -6.72
C GLY A 141 -5.44 -43.95 -7.09
N GLU A 142 -4.51 -44.35 -7.96
CA GLU A 142 -3.45 -43.46 -8.49
C GLU A 142 -3.94 -42.51 -9.59
N ASP A 143 -5.14 -42.73 -10.15
CA ASP A 143 -5.70 -41.91 -11.22
C ASP A 143 -6.66 -40.84 -10.68
N SER A 144 -6.58 -39.63 -11.24
CA SER A 144 -7.46 -38.51 -10.90
C SER A 144 -8.29 -38.08 -12.11
N LYS A 145 -9.63 -38.02 -11.98
CA LYS A 145 -10.54 -37.49 -13.01
C LYS A 145 -11.21 -36.21 -12.53
N VAL A 146 -11.16 -35.16 -13.36
CA VAL A 146 -11.88 -33.90 -13.10
C VAL A 146 -13.29 -34.04 -13.67
N SER A 147 -14.29 -33.90 -12.81
CA SER A 147 -15.71 -33.86 -13.18
C SER A 147 -16.28 -32.47 -12.97
N ILE A 148 -17.18 -32.03 -13.86
CA ILE A 148 -17.91 -30.76 -13.72
C ILE A 148 -19.13 -31.04 -12.83
N LEU A 149 -19.40 -30.17 -11.84
CA LEU A 149 -20.59 -30.23 -10.97
C LEU A 149 -21.88 -29.84 -11.72
#